data_AF-A0A3D1H8F2-F1
#
_entry.id   AF-A0A3D1H8F2-F1
#
_cell.length_a   1.000
_cell.length_b   1.000
_cell.length_c   1.000
_cell.angle_alpha   90.00
_cell.angle_beta   90.00
_cell.angle_gamma   90.00
#
_symmetry.space_group_name_H-M   'P 1'
#
loop_
_entity.id
_entity.type
_entity.pdbx_description
1 polymer ?
#
loop_
_entity_poly.entity_id
_entity_poly.type
_entity_poly.pdbx_seq_one_letter_code
_entity_poly.pdbx_strand_id
1 'polypeptide(L)'
;MPKLKRDVVKYVRDKAKSKYEKGSACEICNETEQLDFHHYYSLTPLLNQWLTKNKHNPEYIQALRDDFIEEHSAELYEYTVTLCHTHHLKLHSIYGKDPSLGTAKKQMRWVEIQREKHGLV
;
A
#
# COMPACT_ATOMS: atom_id res chain seq x y z
N MET A 1 -21.93 21.26 -0.94
CA MET A 1 -20.86 20.29 -0.59
C MET A 1 -20.82 19.22 -1.66
N PRO A 2 -19.67 18.96 -2.29
CA PRO A 2 -19.57 17.89 -3.29
C PRO A 2 -19.78 16.54 -2.60
N LYS A 3 -20.82 15.80 -2.99
CA LYS A 3 -21.09 14.47 -2.46
C LYS A 3 -20.14 13.47 -3.14
N LEU A 4 -19.22 12.90 -2.36
CA LEU A 4 -18.33 11.84 -2.86
C LEU A 4 -19.13 10.57 -3.17
N LYS A 5 -18.77 9.90 -4.27
CA LYS A 5 -19.42 8.65 -4.72
C LYS A 5 -18.70 7.39 -4.24
N ARG A 6 -17.50 7.54 -3.68
CA ARG A 6 -16.60 6.47 -3.21
C ARG A 6 -15.91 6.90 -1.93
N ASP A 7 -15.33 5.93 -1.22
CA ASP A 7 -14.44 6.22 -0.09
C ASP A 7 -13.28 7.11 -0.54
N VAL A 8 -12.87 8.03 0.31
CA VAL A 8 -11.83 9.05 0.05
C VAL A 8 -10.55 8.39 -0.48
N VAL A 9 -10.10 7.31 0.16
CA VAL A 9 -8.90 6.56 -0.21
C VAL A 9 -8.97 5.95 -1.62
N LYS A 10 -10.18 5.62 -2.13
CA LYS A 10 -10.34 5.07 -3.48
C LYS A 10 -10.02 6.11 -4.56
N TYR A 11 -10.31 7.40 -4.33
CA TYR A 11 -9.97 8.45 -5.29
C TYR A 11 -8.46 8.60 -5.51
N VAL A 12 -7.68 8.41 -4.44
CA VAL A 12 -6.21 8.38 -4.47
C VAL A 12 -5.74 7.10 -5.13
N ARG A 13 -6.18 5.93 -4.65
CA ARG A 13 -5.75 4.63 -5.16
C ARG A 13 -6.02 4.48 -6.65
N ASP A 14 -7.23 4.82 -7.11
CA ASP A 14 -7.62 4.68 -8.51
C ASP A 14 -6.76 5.56 -9.44
N LYS A 15 -6.33 6.74 -8.95
CA LYS A 15 -5.42 7.64 -9.67
C LYS A 15 -3.99 7.08 -9.70
N ALA A 16 -3.50 6.61 -8.56
CA ALA A 16 -2.12 6.12 -8.42
C ALA A 16 -1.90 4.76 -9.11
N LYS A 17 -2.92 3.89 -9.15
CA LYS A 17 -2.82 2.49 -9.57
C LYS A 17 -2.23 2.28 -10.97
N SER A 18 -2.44 3.24 -11.87
CA SER A 18 -1.88 3.20 -13.23
C SER A 18 -0.35 3.18 -13.28
N LYS A 19 0.32 3.62 -12.20
CA LYS A 19 1.78 3.66 -12.06
C LYS A 19 2.33 2.56 -11.15
N TYR A 20 1.51 1.64 -10.66
CA TYR A 20 2.00 0.54 -9.82
C TYR A 20 2.81 -0.45 -10.66
N GLU A 21 4.06 -0.66 -10.25
CA GLU A 21 4.95 -1.66 -10.84
C GLU A 21 4.80 -2.98 -10.10
N LYS A 22 3.81 -3.77 -10.52
CA LYS A 22 3.63 -5.12 -9.98
C LYS A 22 4.62 -6.07 -10.64
N GLY A 23 5.42 -6.75 -9.82
CA GLY A 23 6.39 -7.74 -10.26
C GLY A 23 5.75 -8.96 -10.92
N SER A 24 6.57 -9.74 -11.62
CA SER A 24 6.15 -10.98 -12.30
C SER A 24 6.11 -12.20 -11.40
N ALA A 25 6.64 -12.10 -10.17
CA ALA A 25 6.69 -13.19 -9.21
C ALA A 25 6.54 -12.69 -7.77
N CYS A 26 6.18 -13.59 -6.87
CA CYS A 26 6.12 -13.35 -5.44
C CYS A 26 7.52 -13.18 -4.86
N GLU A 27 7.74 -12.08 -4.14
CA GLU A 27 9.02 -11.76 -3.49
C GLU A 27 9.48 -12.82 -2.48
N ILE A 28 8.55 -13.61 -1.93
CA ILE A 28 8.83 -14.62 -0.90
C ILE A 28 9.14 -16.00 -1.48
N CYS A 29 8.46 -16.42 -2.56
CA CYS A 29 8.49 -17.82 -3.01
C CYS A 29 8.58 -18.00 -4.53
N ASN A 30 8.74 -16.92 -5.31
CA ASN A 30 8.78 -16.93 -6.78
C ASN A 30 7.53 -17.49 -7.50
N GLU A 31 6.42 -17.71 -6.80
CA GLU A 31 5.13 -18.01 -7.43
C GLU A 31 4.78 -16.91 -8.45
N THR A 32 4.26 -17.28 -9.61
CA THR A 32 3.93 -16.36 -10.71
C THR A 32 2.43 -16.17 -10.88
N GLU A 33 1.61 -16.98 -10.22
CA GLU A 33 0.15 -16.90 -10.26
C GLU A 33 -0.43 -16.13 -9.07
N GLN A 34 -1.65 -15.60 -9.27
CA GLN A 34 -2.45 -14.93 -8.23
C GLN A 34 -1.66 -13.90 -7.41
N LEU A 35 -0.91 -13.04 -8.10
CA LEU A 35 -0.10 -12.02 -7.47
C LEU A 35 -0.98 -10.87 -6.96
N ASP A 36 -0.58 -10.26 -5.86
CA ASP A 36 -1.17 -9.06 -5.26
C ASP A 36 -0.08 -7.99 -5.12
N PHE A 37 -0.48 -6.73 -5.32
CA PHE A 37 0.37 -5.56 -5.08
C PHE A 37 0.10 -5.04 -3.67
N HIS A 38 1.11 -5.07 -2.82
CA HIS A 38 1.01 -4.70 -1.41
C HIS A 38 1.79 -3.41 -1.12
N HIS A 39 1.19 -2.51 -0.35
CA HIS A 39 1.87 -1.31 0.16
C HIS A 39 2.30 -1.54 1.61
N TYR A 40 3.58 -1.35 1.93
CA TYR A 40 4.03 -1.47 3.32
C TYR A 40 3.48 -0.35 4.21
N TYR A 41 3.27 0.83 3.62
CA TYR A 41 2.58 1.96 4.27
C TYR A 41 1.11 1.95 3.86
N SER A 42 0.23 1.58 4.80
CA SER A 42 -1.22 1.51 4.57
C SER A 42 -1.77 2.85 4.07
N LEU A 43 -2.42 2.82 2.90
CA LEU A 43 -2.87 4.03 2.21
C LEU A 43 -3.92 4.83 3.01
N THR A 44 -4.80 4.16 3.76
CA THR A 44 -5.84 4.83 4.55
C THR A 44 -5.25 5.63 5.72
N PRO A 45 -4.41 5.05 6.62
CA PRO A 45 -3.69 5.79 7.66
C PRO A 45 -2.80 6.90 7.10
N LEU A 46 -2.11 6.64 5.98
CA LEU A 46 -1.25 7.63 5.34
C LEU A 46 -2.04 8.85 4.90
N LEU A 47 -3.16 8.62 4.20
CA LEU A 47 -4.04 9.68 3.75
C LEU A 47 -4.70 10.43 4.91
N ASN A 48 -5.18 9.72 5.93
CA ASN A 48 -5.81 10.34 7.11
C ASN A 48 -4.81 11.21 7.88
N GLN A 49 -3.56 10.77 8.03
CA GLN A 49 -2.50 11.56 8.66
C GLN A 49 -2.21 12.83 7.86
N TRP A 50 -2.07 12.72 6.53
CA TRP A 50 -1.82 13.86 5.65
C TRP A 50 -2.97 14.87 5.67
N LEU A 51 -4.22 14.41 5.55
CA LEU A 51 -5.40 15.27 5.62
C LEU A 51 -5.48 16.03 6.95
N THR A 52 -5.18 15.35 8.06
CA THR A 52 -5.18 15.94 9.41
C THR A 52 -4.07 16.97 9.56
N LYS A 53 -2.83 16.61 9.17
CA LYS A 53 -1.65 17.47 9.27
C LYS A 53 -1.85 18.78 8.51
N ASN A 54 -2.42 18.70 7.31
CA ASN A 54 -2.64 19.85 6.43
C ASN A 54 -4.01 20.53 6.60
N LYS A 55 -4.83 20.03 7.54
CA LYS A 55 -6.20 20.53 7.81
C LYS A 55 -7.07 20.55 6.54
N HIS A 56 -6.86 19.58 5.65
CA HIS A 56 -7.62 19.44 4.43
C HIS A 56 -8.99 18.79 4.69
N ASN A 57 -10.02 19.29 4.02
CA ASN A 57 -11.33 18.67 4.06
C ASN A 57 -11.38 17.49 3.05
N PRO A 58 -11.67 16.26 3.49
CA PRO A 58 -11.72 15.07 2.63
C PRO A 58 -12.71 15.17 1.45
N GLU A 59 -13.74 16.02 1.53
CA GLU A 59 -14.70 16.25 0.43
C GLU A 59 -14.03 16.76 -0.86
N TYR A 60 -12.86 17.41 -0.73
CA TYR A 60 -12.09 17.93 -1.86
C TYR A 60 -11.01 16.98 -2.38
N ILE A 61 -11.03 15.70 -1.98
CA ILE A 61 -9.97 14.74 -2.33
C ILE A 61 -9.69 14.63 -3.83
N GLN A 62 -10.68 14.86 -4.70
CA GLN A 62 -10.46 14.82 -6.15
C GLN A 62 -9.50 15.90 -6.65
N ALA A 63 -9.47 17.06 -5.98
CA ALA A 63 -8.54 18.14 -6.26
C ALA A 63 -7.21 17.97 -5.51
N LEU A 64 -7.23 17.33 -4.34
CA LEU A 64 -6.07 17.18 -3.44
C LEU A 64 -5.22 15.94 -3.71
N ARG A 65 -5.76 14.93 -4.40
CA ARG A 65 -5.10 13.62 -4.53
C ARG A 65 -3.79 13.67 -5.30
N ASP A 66 -3.61 14.63 -6.19
CA ASP A 66 -2.36 14.74 -6.95
C ASP A 66 -1.23 15.23 -6.03
N ASP A 67 -1.49 16.24 -5.20
CA ASP A 67 -0.55 16.71 -4.16
C ASP A 67 -0.19 15.58 -3.18
N PHE A 68 -1.19 14.84 -2.70
CA PHE A 68 -0.94 13.68 -1.82
C PHE A 68 -0.05 12.62 -2.49
N ILE A 69 -0.30 12.30 -3.77
CA ILE A 69 0.49 11.31 -4.51
C ILE A 69 1.93 11.80 -4.71
N GLU A 70 2.12 13.08 -4.98
CA GLU A 70 3.45 13.68 -5.13
C GLU A 70 4.23 13.65 -3.81
N GLU A 71 3.63 14.09 -2.70
CA GLU A 71 4.27 14.12 -1.38
C GLU A 71 4.62 12.73 -0.84
N HIS A 72 3.84 11.71 -1.20
CA HIS A 72 3.98 10.34 -0.70
C HIS A 72 4.40 9.34 -1.80
N SER A 73 5.07 9.82 -2.85
CA SER A 73 5.46 9.00 -4.00
C SER A 73 6.21 7.73 -3.59
N ALA A 74 7.13 7.82 -2.62
CA ALA A 74 7.89 6.67 -2.15
C ALA A 74 6.98 5.61 -1.49
N GLU A 75 6.05 6.01 -0.62
CA GLU A 75 5.09 5.10 0.02
C GLU A 75 4.11 4.45 -0.97
N LEU A 76 3.76 5.15 -2.05
CA LEU A 76 2.85 4.62 -3.06
C LEU A 76 3.52 3.70 -4.09
N TYR A 77 4.80 3.92 -4.39
CA TYR A 77 5.46 3.28 -5.53
C TYR A 77 6.71 2.48 -5.13
N GLU A 78 7.54 2.98 -4.22
CA GLU A 78 8.82 2.35 -3.86
C GLU A 78 8.66 1.35 -2.71
N TYR A 79 7.95 1.74 -1.65
CA TYR A 79 7.73 0.90 -0.46
C TYR A 79 6.56 -0.06 -0.65
N THR A 80 6.68 -0.86 -1.70
CA THR A 80 5.69 -1.84 -2.12
C THR A 80 6.33 -3.19 -2.35
N VAL A 81 5.51 -4.23 -2.46
CA VAL A 81 5.99 -5.58 -2.75
C VAL A 81 4.93 -6.37 -3.51
N THR A 82 5.40 -7.26 -4.38
CA THR A 82 4.53 -8.23 -5.05
C THR A 82 4.56 -9.55 -4.31
N LEU A 83 3.40 -10.01 -3.86
CA LEU A 83 3.25 -11.28 -3.13
C LEU A 83 2.21 -12.15 -3.83
N CYS A 84 2.35 -13.48 -3.78
CA CYS A 84 1.22 -14.34 -4.14
C CYS A 84 0.11 -14.17 -3.10
N HIS A 85 -1.12 -14.48 -3.49
CA HIS A 85 -2.30 -14.26 -2.67
C HIS A 85 -2.17 -14.90 -1.28
N THR A 86 -1.61 -16.11 -1.20
CA THR A 86 -1.37 -16.81 0.07
C THR A 86 -0.45 -16.03 1.01
N HIS A 87 0.68 -15.52 0.50
CA HIS A 87 1.62 -14.75 1.30
C HIS A 87 1.06 -13.37 1.67
N HIS A 88 0.32 -12.74 0.76
CA HIS A 88 -0.36 -11.48 1.01
C HIS A 88 -1.40 -11.61 2.13
N LEU A 89 -2.23 -12.66 2.12
CA LEU A 89 -3.18 -12.95 3.19
C LEU A 89 -2.48 -13.26 4.52
N LYS A 90 -1.35 -13.99 4.48
CA LYS A 90 -0.59 -14.30 5.69
C LYS A 90 -0.01 -13.03 6.32
N LEU A 91 0.55 -12.11 5.52
CA LEU A 91 0.99 -10.81 6.00
C LEU A 91 -0.17 -10.05 6.67
N HIS A 92 -1.34 -10.01 6.02
CA HIS A 92 -2.53 -9.37 6.56
C HIS A 92 -3.10 -10.06 7.81
N SER A 93 -2.90 -11.37 8.00
CA SER A 93 -3.30 -12.05 9.25
C SER A 93 -2.44 -11.61 10.46
N ILE A 94 -1.21 -11.13 10.22
CA ILE A 94 -0.27 -10.73 11.27
C ILE A 94 -0.43 -9.25 11.60
N TYR A 95 -0.51 -8.40 10.57
CA TYR A 95 -0.53 -6.94 10.74
C TYR A 95 -1.94 -6.34 10.61
N GLY A 96 -2.91 -7.10 10.13
CA GLY A 96 -4.24 -6.61 9.79
C GLY A 96 -4.33 -6.09 8.35
N LYS A 97 -5.55 -5.73 7.91
CA LYS A 97 -5.82 -5.19 6.57
C LYS A 97 -5.42 -3.72 6.40
N ASP A 98 -5.34 -2.99 7.52
CA ASP A 98 -5.02 -1.57 7.56
C ASP A 98 -4.08 -1.26 8.74
N PRO A 99 -2.86 -1.84 8.76
CA PRO A 99 -1.93 -1.67 9.88
C PRO A 99 -1.48 -0.22 10.05
N SER A 100 -1.02 0.11 11.26
CA SER A 100 -0.42 1.43 11.52
C SER A 100 0.88 1.64 10.74
N LEU A 101 1.16 2.89 10.36
CA LEU A 101 2.34 3.28 9.57
C LEU A 101 3.68 2.86 10.23
N GLY A 102 3.71 2.80 11.57
CA GLY A 102 4.89 2.36 12.33
C GLY A 102 5.25 0.89 12.14
N THR A 103 4.41 0.09 11.48
CA THR A 103 4.68 -1.33 11.19
C THR A 103 5.36 -1.57 9.86
N ALA A 104 5.48 -0.58 8.97
CA ALA A 104 6.00 -0.77 7.61
C ALA A 104 7.35 -1.51 7.57
N LYS A 105 8.32 -1.06 8.38
CA LYS A 105 9.63 -1.72 8.50
C LYS A 105 9.55 -3.15 9.04
N LYS A 106 8.58 -3.44 9.91
CA LYS A 106 8.34 -4.80 10.43
C LYS A 106 7.78 -5.71 9.35
N GLN A 107 6.88 -5.20 8.51
CA GLN A 107 6.33 -5.92 7.36
C GLN A 107 7.42 -6.24 6.33
N MET A 108 8.27 -5.26 5.99
CA MET A 108 9.44 -5.46 5.10
C MET A 108 10.36 -6.56 5.66
N ARG A 109 10.74 -6.45 6.94
CA ARG A 109 11.59 -7.46 7.60
C ARG A 109 10.94 -8.84 7.62
N TRP A 110 9.62 -8.90 7.80
CA TRP A 110 8.91 -10.17 7.76
C TRP A 110 8.97 -10.83 6.37
N VAL A 111 8.82 -10.04 5.29
CA VAL A 111 8.96 -10.50 3.91
C VAL A 111 10.36 -11.07 3.68
N GLU A 112 11.41 -10.34 4.08
CA GLU A 112 12.80 -10.82 4.01
C GLU A 112 12.98 -12.16 4.71
N ILE A 113 12.53 -12.28 5.97
CA ILE A 113 12.63 -13.51 6.75
C ILE A 113 11.87 -14.66 6.07
N GLN A 114 10.70 -14.40 5.47
CA GLN A 114 10.00 -15.46 4.74
C GLN A 114 10.76 -15.84 3.47
N ARG A 115 11.35 -14.89 2.75
CA ARG A 115 12.15 -15.13 1.56
C ARG A 115 13.39 -15.98 1.87
N GLU A 116 14.09 -15.67 2.96
CA GLU A 116 15.22 -16.47 3.48
C GLU A 116 14.77 -17.92 3.77
N LYS A 117 13.60 -18.11 4.40
CA LYS A 117 13.05 -19.44 4.68
C LYS A 117 12.71 -20.27 3.44
N HIS A 118 12.49 -19.62 2.29
CA HIS A 118 12.29 -20.29 1.01
C HIS A 118 13.60 -20.46 0.22
N GLY A 119 14.76 -20.09 0.79
CA GLY A 119 16.07 -20.25 0.17
C GLY A 119 16.35 -19.29 -1.00
N LEU A 120 15.70 -18.12 -1.02
CA LEU A 120 15.83 -17.12 -2.09
C LEU A 120 16.72 -15.92 -1.70
N VAL A 121 17.51 -16.06 -0.62
CA VAL A 121 18.52 -15.13 -0.13
C VAL A 121 19.77 -15.91 0.25
#